data_AF-A0A258ZKZ3-F1
#
_entry.id   AF-A0A258ZKZ3-F1
#
_cell.length_a   1.000
_cell.length_b   1.000
_cell.length_c   1.000
_cell.angle_alpha   90.00
_cell.angle_beta   90.00
_cell.angle_gamma   90.00
#
_symmetry.space_group_name_H-M   'P 1'
#
loop_
_entity.id
_entity.type
_entity.pdbx_description
1 polymer ?
#
loop_
_entity_poly.entity_id
_entity_poly.type
_entity_poly.pdbx_seq_one_letter_code
_entity_poly.pdbx_strand_id
1 'polypeptide(L)'
;MAIIEDAVDRRSEAYHRNRAALFSSVSDLREKVERIAQGGGEVARERHLKRGKLLPRDRIRTLLDTGSPFLELSQLAAYDMYGGDVPAAGIITGIGRVSGRECMIVANDATVKGGTYFPMTVKKHLRAQAIARENHLPCVYLVDSGGANLPNQDEVFPDREHFGRIFFNQANMSAEGIAQVAVVMGSCTAGGAYVPAMADQSIMVKNQATIFLAGPPLVKAATGEVVTAEELGGADVHTRVSGVADHVAENDAHALGIARTIIGDLNQVKRHDLDIRPPKAPLYDAEEIYGIVSEDPKKPFDVRQIIARIVDGSEFDEFKPLYGQTLVTGFARIFGYPVGIIANNGILFSESALKGAHFVELCCQRNIPLVFLQNITGFMVGRKYEAGGIAKDGA
;
A
#
# COMPACT_ATOMS: atom_id res chain seq x y z
N MET A 1 6.61 6.84 31.27
CA MET A 1 7.76 6.01 30.83
C MET A 1 9.02 6.84 31.06
N ALA A 2 10.22 6.27 30.91
CA ALA A 2 11.43 7.09 30.92
C ALA A 2 11.49 7.97 29.65
N ILE A 3 11.90 9.24 29.79
CA ILE A 3 12.14 10.11 28.64
C ILE A 3 13.54 9.79 28.09
N ILE A 4 13.67 9.57 26.79
CA ILE A 4 14.98 9.46 26.15
C ILE A 4 15.63 10.84 26.13
N GLU A 5 16.79 10.97 26.78
CA GLU A 5 17.57 12.21 26.72
C GLU A 5 18.16 12.43 25.33
N ASP A 6 18.16 13.68 24.91
CA ASP A 6 18.71 14.08 23.63
C ASP A 6 20.23 14.21 23.68
N ALA A 7 20.90 13.32 22.95
CA ALA A 7 22.36 13.29 22.84
C ALA A 7 22.85 13.83 21.48
N VAL A 8 21.97 14.39 20.64
CA VAL A 8 22.32 14.80 19.29
C VAL A 8 22.97 16.18 19.27
N ASP A 9 24.27 16.22 18.94
CA ASP A 9 24.98 17.48 18.66
C ASP A 9 24.68 18.00 17.25
N ARG A 10 23.67 18.87 17.18
CA ARG A 10 23.19 19.52 15.95
C ARG A 10 24.16 20.52 15.35
N ARG A 11 25.22 20.92 16.08
CA ARG A 11 26.23 21.87 15.60
C ARG A 11 27.45 21.15 15.01
N SER A 12 27.53 19.83 15.17
CA SER A 12 28.65 19.05 14.68
C SER A 12 28.68 19.01 13.14
N GLU A 13 29.89 19.00 12.57
CA GLU A 13 30.08 18.81 11.13
C GLU A 13 29.51 17.47 10.64
N ALA A 14 29.53 16.43 11.49
CA ALA A 14 28.95 15.14 11.17
C ALA A 14 27.43 15.24 10.97
N TYR A 15 26.72 15.94 11.87
CA TYR A 15 25.28 16.15 11.76
C TYR A 15 24.92 16.90 10.48
N HIS A 16 25.66 17.97 10.15
CA HIS A 16 25.41 18.74 8.92
C HIS A 16 25.65 17.92 7.64
N ARG A 17 26.70 17.10 7.59
CA ARG A 17 26.95 16.18 6.45
C ARG A 17 25.84 15.16 6.30
N ASN A 18 25.49 14.46 7.39
CA ASN A 18 24.39 13.50 7.41
C ASN A 18 23.08 14.12 6.91
N ARG A 19 22.73 15.31 7.44
CA ARG A 19 21.53 16.05 7.05
C ARG A 19 21.53 16.37 5.56
N ALA A 20 22.63 16.86 5.01
CA ALA A 20 22.74 17.16 3.59
C ALA A 20 22.58 15.90 2.71
N ALA A 21 23.23 14.81 3.08
CA ALA A 21 23.17 13.54 2.35
C ALA A 21 21.75 12.97 2.34
N LEU A 22 21.11 12.82 3.51
CA LEU A 22 19.77 12.24 3.59
C LEU A 22 18.71 13.17 2.99
N PHE A 23 18.86 14.49 3.13
CA PHE A 23 17.98 15.46 2.48
C PHE A 23 18.07 15.37 0.95
N SER A 24 19.26 15.17 0.39
CA SER A 24 19.46 14.94 -1.05
C SER A 24 18.72 13.69 -1.52
N SER A 25 18.86 12.56 -0.82
CA SER A 25 18.13 11.32 -1.15
C SER A 25 16.61 11.47 -1.06
N VAL A 26 16.10 12.19 -0.05
CA VAL A 26 14.66 12.45 0.08
C VAL A 26 14.16 13.38 -1.02
N SER A 27 14.95 14.36 -1.43
CA SER A 27 14.60 15.28 -2.52
C SER A 27 14.52 14.52 -3.85
N ASP A 28 15.50 13.68 -4.15
CA ASP A 28 15.51 12.79 -5.32
C ASP A 28 14.30 11.83 -5.32
N LEU A 29 13.96 11.25 -4.16
CA LEU A 29 12.75 10.43 -4.00
C LEU A 29 11.48 11.23 -4.33
N ARG A 30 11.35 12.44 -3.79
CA ARG A 30 10.17 13.30 -4.02
C ARG A 30 10.03 13.66 -5.49
N GLU A 31 11.11 14.05 -6.15
CA GLU A 31 11.11 14.36 -7.59
C GLU A 31 10.66 13.15 -8.43
N LYS A 32 11.18 11.95 -8.13
CA LYS A 32 10.77 10.72 -8.82
C LYS A 32 9.28 10.41 -8.61
N VAL A 33 8.79 10.56 -7.39
CA VAL A 33 7.36 10.35 -7.07
C VAL A 33 6.47 11.37 -7.79
N GLU A 34 6.87 12.65 -7.84
CA GLU A 34 6.15 13.69 -8.58
C GLU A 34 6.08 13.41 -10.08
N ARG A 35 7.16 12.90 -10.67
CA ARG A 35 7.20 12.46 -12.07
C ARG A 35 6.28 11.26 -12.31
N ILE A 36 6.36 10.25 -11.44
CA ILE A 36 5.49 9.06 -11.51
C ILE A 36 4.01 9.44 -11.36
N ALA A 37 3.70 10.44 -10.55
CA ALA A 37 2.34 10.92 -10.37
C ALA A 37 1.72 11.49 -11.65
N GLN A 38 2.52 11.80 -12.68
CA GLN A 38 2.04 12.21 -14.00
C GLN A 38 1.53 11.06 -14.89
N GLY A 39 1.55 9.81 -14.42
CA GLY A 39 0.99 8.67 -15.15
C GLY A 39 1.63 8.49 -16.52
N GLY A 40 0.84 8.20 -17.56
CA GLY A 40 1.31 8.00 -18.94
C GLY A 40 1.82 9.26 -19.67
N GLY A 41 2.08 10.35 -18.94
CA GLY A 41 2.53 11.62 -19.50
C GLY A 41 1.39 12.51 -20.01
N GLU A 42 1.74 13.75 -20.35
CA GLU A 42 0.80 14.82 -20.70
C GLU A 42 -0.15 14.45 -21.84
N VAL A 43 0.38 13.94 -22.96
CA VAL A 43 -0.41 13.56 -24.14
C VAL A 43 -1.46 12.49 -23.83
N ALA A 44 -1.11 11.49 -23.01
CA ALA A 44 -2.03 10.43 -22.62
C ALA A 44 -3.11 10.95 -21.67
N ARG A 45 -2.74 11.84 -20.73
CA ARG A 45 -3.66 12.49 -19.81
C ARG A 45 -4.64 13.40 -20.50
N GLU A 46 -4.19 14.24 -21.43
CA GLU A 46 -5.08 15.08 -22.24
C GLU A 46 -6.09 14.24 -23.05
N ARG A 47 -5.62 13.14 -23.65
CA ARG A 47 -6.50 12.22 -24.39
C ARG A 47 -7.54 11.58 -23.47
N HIS A 48 -7.16 11.24 -22.24
CA HIS A 48 -8.08 10.71 -21.23
C HIS A 48 -9.12 11.75 -20.81
N LEU A 49 -8.70 12.97 -20.53
CA LEU A 49 -9.58 14.10 -20.15
C LEU A 49 -10.54 14.48 -21.29
N LYS A 50 -10.09 14.47 -22.55
CA LYS A 50 -10.93 14.71 -23.74
C LYS A 50 -12.10 13.73 -23.88
N ARG A 51 -12.04 12.57 -23.20
CA ARG A 51 -13.14 11.60 -23.14
C ARG A 51 -14.13 11.89 -22.01
N GLY A 52 -13.98 13.00 -21.28
CA GLY A 52 -14.84 13.37 -20.15
C GLY A 52 -14.53 12.63 -18.84
N LYS A 53 -13.40 11.92 -18.77
CA LYS A 53 -13.02 11.06 -17.64
C LYS A 53 -12.12 11.80 -16.66
N LEU A 54 -12.32 11.58 -15.37
CA LEU A 54 -11.38 12.04 -14.34
C LEU A 54 -10.10 11.21 -14.40
N LEU A 55 -8.95 11.83 -14.09
CA LEU A 55 -7.71 11.09 -13.92
C LEU A 55 -7.79 10.19 -12.67
N PRO A 56 -7.06 9.06 -12.62
CA PRO A 56 -7.12 8.12 -11.51
C PRO A 56 -6.85 8.75 -10.13
N ARG A 57 -5.85 9.63 -10.02
CA ARG A 57 -5.54 10.34 -8.76
C ARG A 57 -6.64 11.33 -8.37
N ASP A 58 -7.30 11.95 -9.35
CA ASP A 58 -8.42 12.85 -9.11
C ASP A 58 -9.68 12.07 -8.70
N ARG A 59 -9.89 10.86 -9.24
CA ARG A 59 -10.93 9.92 -8.78
C ARG A 59 -10.71 9.54 -7.32
N ILE A 60 -9.48 9.17 -6.95
CA ILE A 60 -9.14 8.88 -5.54
C ILE A 60 -9.42 10.10 -4.67
N ARG A 61 -8.93 11.29 -5.05
CA ARG A 61 -9.16 12.53 -4.29
C ARG A 61 -10.65 12.84 -4.10
N THR A 62 -11.46 12.58 -5.12
CA THR A 62 -12.92 12.79 -5.09
C THR A 62 -13.65 11.74 -4.25
N LEU A 63 -13.14 10.51 -4.21
CA LEU A 63 -13.69 9.42 -3.42
C LEU A 63 -13.45 9.63 -1.91
N LEU A 64 -12.28 10.13 -1.54
CA LEU A 64 -11.87 10.31 -0.15
C LEU A 64 -12.70 11.36 0.59
N ASP A 65 -12.80 11.21 1.90
CA ASP A 65 -13.35 12.25 2.78
C ASP A 65 -12.48 13.51 2.74
N THR A 66 -13.12 14.68 2.80
CA THR A 66 -12.43 15.96 2.75
C THR A 66 -11.39 16.07 3.86
N GLY A 67 -10.13 16.33 3.48
CA GLY A 67 -9.01 16.43 4.42
C GLY A 67 -8.46 15.09 4.92
N SER A 68 -8.99 13.95 4.48
CA SER A 68 -8.45 12.64 4.85
C SER A 68 -7.03 12.46 4.31
N PRO A 69 -6.11 11.86 5.10
CA PRO A 69 -4.86 11.37 4.57
C PRO A 69 -5.10 10.23 3.56
N PHE A 70 -4.10 10.00 2.71
CA PHE A 70 -4.03 8.84 1.83
C PHE A 70 -2.63 8.23 1.94
N LEU A 71 -2.57 6.99 2.44
CA LEU A 71 -1.35 6.21 2.52
C LEU A 71 -1.19 5.45 1.20
N GLU A 72 -0.50 6.05 0.23
CA GLU A 72 -0.21 5.41 -1.04
C GLU A 72 0.83 4.30 -0.89
N LEU A 73 0.57 3.16 -1.54
CA LEU A 73 1.43 1.98 -1.49
C LEU A 73 2.26 1.86 -2.77
N SER A 74 3.55 1.56 -2.58
CA SER A 74 4.48 1.20 -3.66
C SER A 74 4.44 2.20 -4.83
N GLN A 75 4.64 3.48 -4.53
CA GLN A 75 4.67 4.56 -5.52
C GLN A 75 5.69 4.29 -6.63
N LEU A 76 6.86 3.74 -6.27
CA LEU A 76 7.94 3.40 -7.21
C LEU A 76 7.77 2.01 -7.88
N ALA A 77 6.59 1.39 -7.84
CA ALA A 77 6.37 0.11 -8.49
C ALA A 77 6.69 0.20 -10.00
N ALA A 78 7.44 -0.79 -10.51
CA ALA A 78 7.96 -0.84 -11.87
C ALA A 78 8.88 0.33 -12.29
N TYR A 79 9.45 1.08 -11.33
CA TYR A 79 10.47 2.09 -11.62
C TYR A 79 11.71 1.44 -12.28
N ASP A 80 12.19 2.04 -13.37
CA ASP A 80 13.26 1.52 -14.24
C ASP A 80 13.04 0.09 -14.81
N MET A 81 11.80 -0.42 -14.74
CA MET A 81 11.39 -1.66 -15.41
C MET A 81 10.69 -1.34 -16.74
N TYR A 82 10.66 -2.31 -17.67
CA TYR A 82 9.90 -2.21 -18.92
C TYR A 82 10.19 -0.94 -19.75
N GLY A 83 11.43 -0.46 -19.73
CA GLY A 83 11.85 0.76 -20.42
C GLY A 83 11.44 2.07 -19.74
N GLY A 84 10.94 2.04 -18.50
CA GLY A 84 10.53 3.23 -17.74
C GLY A 84 9.11 3.72 -18.06
N ASP A 85 8.37 2.95 -18.84
CA ASP A 85 7.09 3.36 -19.44
C ASP A 85 5.84 3.01 -18.61
N VAL A 86 6.02 2.40 -17.43
CA VAL A 86 4.92 1.86 -16.62
C VAL A 86 4.95 2.46 -15.19
N PRO A 87 4.81 3.79 -15.04
CA PRO A 87 4.89 4.45 -13.74
C PRO A 87 3.87 3.88 -12.76
N ALA A 88 4.30 3.69 -11.51
CA ALA A 88 3.53 3.06 -10.44
C ALA A 88 2.96 1.67 -10.80
N ALA A 89 3.52 1.00 -11.81
CA ALA A 89 3.00 -0.22 -12.44
C ALA A 89 1.59 -0.06 -13.05
N GLY A 90 1.19 1.14 -13.46
CA GLY A 90 -0.12 1.40 -14.08
C GLY A 90 -1.31 1.25 -13.14
N ILE A 91 -1.07 1.24 -11.83
CA ILE A 91 -2.10 1.11 -10.80
C ILE A 91 -1.72 1.91 -9.55
N ILE A 92 -2.67 2.65 -9.00
CA ILE A 92 -2.52 3.40 -7.76
C ILE A 92 -3.29 2.65 -6.69
N THR A 93 -2.60 2.30 -5.60
CA THR A 93 -3.17 1.55 -4.49
C THR A 93 -2.88 2.29 -3.20
N GLY A 94 -3.81 2.31 -2.26
CA GLY A 94 -3.56 2.92 -0.97
C GLY A 94 -4.74 2.86 -0.02
N ILE A 95 -4.50 3.32 1.21
CA ILE A 95 -5.51 3.35 2.27
C ILE A 95 -5.91 4.80 2.50
N GLY A 96 -7.22 5.06 2.51
CA GLY A 96 -7.75 6.36 2.88
C GLY A 96 -9.15 6.25 3.46
N ARG A 97 -9.70 7.37 3.96
CA ARG A 97 -11.05 7.37 4.53
C ARG A 97 -12.11 7.65 3.49
N VAL A 98 -13.13 6.81 3.46
CA VAL A 98 -14.33 6.94 2.63
C VAL A 98 -15.53 6.79 3.56
N SER A 99 -16.34 7.84 3.68
CA SER A 99 -17.51 7.85 4.57
C SER A 99 -17.17 7.45 6.02
N GLY A 100 -16.04 7.97 6.53
CA GLY A 100 -15.55 7.72 7.88
C GLY A 100 -14.82 6.38 8.07
N ARG A 101 -14.71 5.55 7.02
CA ARG A 101 -14.12 4.21 7.08
C ARG A 101 -12.79 4.14 6.36
N GLU A 102 -11.82 3.44 6.93
CA GLU A 102 -10.55 3.15 6.26
C GLU A 102 -10.80 2.07 5.20
N CYS A 103 -10.53 2.41 3.94
CA CYS A 103 -10.74 1.52 2.80
C CYS A 103 -9.44 1.31 2.03
N MET A 104 -9.24 0.10 1.53
CA MET A 104 -8.26 -0.15 0.49
C MET A 104 -8.83 0.32 -0.84
N ILE A 105 -8.13 1.23 -1.51
CA ILE A 105 -8.51 1.75 -2.83
C ILE A 105 -7.51 1.24 -3.86
N VAL A 106 -8.03 0.69 -4.96
CA VAL A 106 -7.23 0.17 -6.07
C VAL A 106 -7.74 0.79 -7.36
N ALA A 107 -6.95 1.67 -7.97
CA ALA A 107 -7.35 2.43 -9.16
C ALA A 107 -6.40 2.18 -10.33
N ASN A 108 -6.93 1.67 -11.45
CA ASN A 108 -6.13 1.53 -12.66
C ASN A 108 -5.83 2.90 -13.28
N ASP A 109 -4.62 3.05 -13.83
CA ASP A 109 -4.25 4.21 -14.62
C ASP A 109 -4.35 3.92 -16.12
N ALA A 110 -5.50 4.24 -16.70
CA ALA A 110 -5.75 4.09 -18.13
C ALA A 110 -4.81 4.92 -19.02
N THR A 111 -4.11 5.93 -18.47
CA THR A 111 -3.12 6.70 -19.22
C THR A 111 -1.81 5.91 -19.41
N VAL A 112 -1.52 4.96 -18.52
CA VAL A 112 -0.31 4.12 -18.56
C VAL A 112 -0.59 2.87 -19.38
N LYS A 113 -0.12 2.85 -20.64
CA LYS A 113 -0.31 1.71 -21.58
C LYS A 113 -1.77 1.20 -21.63
N GLY A 114 -2.74 2.11 -21.55
CA GLY A 114 -4.17 1.76 -21.57
C GLY A 114 -4.68 1.08 -20.29
N GLY A 115 -3.96 1.19 -19.17
CA GLY A 115 -4.28 0.50 -17.91
C GLY A 115 -4.06 -1.01 -17.97
N THR A 116 -3.24 -1.48 -18.91
CA THR A 116 -2.97 -2.92 -19.08
C THR A 116 -2.15 -3.47 -17.92
N TYR A 117 -2.41 -4.72 -17.54
CA TYR A 117 -1.72 -5.38 -16.44
C TYR A 117 -0.40 -5.98 -16.89
N PHE A 118 0.70 -5.41 -16.39
CA PHE A 118 2.02 -6.00 -16.41
C PHE A 118 2.20 -6.96 -15.23
N PRO A 119 3.24 -7.79 -15.20
CA PRO A 119 3.53 -8.66 -14.05
C PRO A 119 3.58 -7.87 -12.72
N MET A 120 4.21 -6.70 -12.73
CA MET A 120 4.24 -5.81 -11.55
C MET A 120 2.89 -5.19 -11.20
N THR A 121 1.99 -4.99 -12.16
CA THR A 121 0.62 -4.53 -11.90
C THR A 121 -0.15 -5.58 -11.12
N VAL A 122 -0.04 -6.86 -11.54
CA VAL A 122 -0.66 -7.99 -10.83
C VAL A 122 -0.12 -8.09 -9.41
N LYS A 123 1.21 -8.10 -9.26
CA LYS A 123 1.86 -8.17 -7.95
C LYS A 123 1.40 -7.03 -7.02
N LYS A 124 1.31 -5.80 -7.54
CA LYS A 124 0.86 -4.64 -6.76
C LYS A 124 -0.61 -4.73 -6.37
N HIS A 125 -1.49 -5.18 -7.27
CA HIS A 125 -2.90 -5.42 -6.97
C HIS A 125 -3.05 -6.49 -5.88
N LEU A 126 -2.38 -7.65 -6.03
CA LEU A 126 -2.43 -8.72 -5.02
C LEU A 126 -1.88 -8.27 -3.66
N ARG A 127 -0.82 -7.45 -3.65
CA ARG A 127 -0.30 -6.90 -2.39
C ARG A 127 -1.31 -5.97 -1.71
N ALA A 128 -2.06 -5.17 -2.49
CA ALA A 128 -3.12 -4.34 -1.93
C ALA A 128 -4.24 -5.19 -1.31
N GLN A 129 -4.67 -6.27 -1.96
CA GLN A 129 -5.66 -7.20 -1.39
C GLN A 129 -5.14 -7.93 -0.14
N ALA A 130 -3.85 -8.32 -0.12
CA ALA A 130 -3.25 -8.93 1.06
C ALA A 130 -3.31 -7.97 2.27
N ILE A 131 -2.94 -6.70 2.08
CA ILE A 131 -3.05 -5.67 3.12
C ILE A 131 -4.51 -5.48 3.53
N ALA A 132 -5.44 -5.45 2.57
CA ALA A 132 -6.86 -5.29 2.86
C ALA A 132 -7.40 -6.44 3.72
N ARG A 133 -7.07 -7.68 3.38
CA ARG A 133 -7.47 -8.87 4.13
C ARG A 133 -6.83 -8.91 5.53
N GLU A 134 -5.52 -8.73 5.61
CA GLU A 134 -4.76 -8.72 6.87
C GLU A 134 -5.27 -7.66 7.86
N ASN A 135 -5.83 -6.55 7.37
CA ASN A 135 -6.29 -5.41 8.17
C ASN A 135 -7.81 -5.20 8.15
N HIS A 136 -8.57 -6.14 7.59
CA HIS A 136 -10.04 -6.08 7.45
C HIS A 136 -10.55 -4.76 6.85
N LEU A 137 -9.95 -4.32 5.74
CA LEU A 137 -10.30 -3.08 5.06
C LEU A 137 -11.26 -3.37 3.88
N PRO A 138 -12.44 -2.74 3.82
CA PRO A 138 -13.27 -2.76 2.62
C PRO A 138 -12.49 -2.32 1.38
N CYS A 139 -12.70 -3.00 0.27
CA CYS A 139 -12.00 -2.75 -0.99
C CYS A 139 -12.88 -1.93 -1.94
N VAL A 140 -12.33 -0.85 -2.51
CA VAL A 140 -12.93 -0.09 -3.61
C VAL A 140 -12.03 -0.18 -4.84
N TYR A 141 -12.51 -0.86 -5.88
CA TYR A 141 -11.81 -1.04 -7.15
C TYR A 141 -12.32 -0.01 -8.17
N LEU A 142 -11.48 0.97 -8.54
CA LEU A 142 -11.75 1.91 -9.62
C LEU A 142 -11.20 1.33 -10.93
N VAL A 143 -12.05 0.58 -11.61
CA VAL A 143 -11.69 -0.28 -12.74
C VAL A 143 -11.69 0.52 -14.05
N ASP A 144 -10.55 0.52 -14.72
CA ASP A 144 -10.34 1.20 -16.01
C ASP A 144 -9.11 0.59 -16.73
N SER A 145 -9.27 -0.62 -17.26
CA SER A 145 -8.17 -1.44 -17.78
C SER A 145 -8.46 -2.04 -19.14
N GLY A 146 -7.49 -1.90 -20.06
CA GLY A 146 -7.50 -2.55 -21.38
C GLY A 146 -7.21 -4.06 -21.38
N GLY A 147 -7.02 -4.70 -20.22
CA GLY A 147 -6.74 -6.14 -20.10
C GLY A 147 -5.30 -6.45 -19.69
N ALA A 148 -4.80 -7.65 -20.03
CA ALA A 148 -3.45 -8.07 -19.71
C ALA A 148 -2.42 -7.60 -20.74
N ASN A 149 -1.17 -7.41 -20.32
CA ASN A 149 -0.04 -7.22 -21.22
C ASN A 149 0.27 -8.55 -21.93
N LEU A 150 -0.24 -8.71 -23.16
CA LEU A 150 -0.12 -9.95 -23.92
C LEU A 150 1.33 -10.41 -24.19
N PRO A 151 2.30 -9.51 -24.47
CA PRO A 151 3.70 -9.93 -24.63
C PRO A 151 4.30 -10.64 -23.41
N ASN A 152 3.85 -10.31 -22.19
CA ASN A 152 4.28 -10.93 -20.93
C ASN A 152 3.18 -11.81 -20.30
N GLN A 153 2.30 -12.42 -21.10
CA GLN A 153 1.14 -13.16 -20.58
C GLN A 153 1.50 -14.33 -19.65
N ASP A 154 2.63 -14.99 -19.87
CA ASP A 154 3.14 -16.12 -19.07
C ASP A 154 3.54 -15.70 -17.65
N GLU A 155 3.90 -14.43 -17.47
CA GLU A 155 4.19 -13.79 -16.18
C GLU A 155 2.96 -13.08 -15.58
N VAL A 156 1.82 -13.11 -16.27
CA VAL A 156 0.59 -12.41 -15.87
C VAL A 156 -0.55 -13.38 -15.61
N PHE A 157 -0.62 -14.53 -16.27
CA PHE A 157 -1.81 -15.39 -16.29
C PHE A 157 -1.72 -16.71 -15.50
N PRO A 158 -0.72 -17.59 -15.73
CA PRO A 158 -0.88 -19.02 -15.40
C PRO A 158 -0.65 -19.42 -13.93
N ASP A 159 0.21 -18.72 -13.19
CA ASP A 159 0.69 -19.20 -11.89
C ASP A 159 -0.25 -18.81 -10.73
N ARG A 160 -0.03 -19.42 -9.56
CA ARG A 160 -0.86 -19.25 -8.37
C ARG A 160 -1.06 -17.78 -7.97
N GLU A 161 -0.01 -16.96 -8.05
CA GLU A 161 -0.03 -15.55 -7.67
C GLU A 161 -0.08 -14.63 -8.91
N HIS A 162 -0.70 -15.10 -9.99
CA HIS A 162 -0.98 -14.34 -11.21
C HIS A 162 -2.43 -13.81 -11.22
N PHE A 163 -2.89 -13.27 -12.35
CA PHE A 163 -4.10 -12.46 -12.48
C PHE A 163 -5.36 -13.09 -11.83
N GLY A 164 -5.55 -14.40 -11.99
CA GLY A 164 -6.70 -15.13 -11.42
C GLY A 164 -6.78 -15.08 -9.89
N ARG A 165 -5.65 -14.84 -9.21
CA ARG A 165 -5.59 -14.72 -7.74
C ARG A 165 -6.38 -13.51 -7.22
N ILE A 166 -6.57 -12.49 -8.05
CA ILE A 166 -7.39 -11.32 -7.71
C ILE A 166 -8.81 -11.76 -7.36
N PHE A 167 -9.39 -12.64 -8.17
CA PHE A 167 -10.76 -13.14 -8.00
C PHE A 167 -10.88 -14.11 -6.84
N PHE A 168 -9.87 -14.98 -6.67
CA PHE A 168 -9.78 -15.84 -5.50
C PHE A 168 -9.80 -15.00 -4.21
N ASN A 169 -9.01 -13.94 -4.15
CA ASN A 169 -8.96 -13.06 -3.00
C ASN A 169 -10.29 -12.29 -2.80
N GLN A 170 -10.90 -11.76 -3.86
CA GLN A 170 -12.20 -11.07 -3.78
C GLN A 170 -13.27 -11.99 -3.16
N ALA A 171 -13.41 -13.21 -3.67
CA ALA A 171 -14.41 -14.16 -3.17
C ALA A 171 -14.17 -14.53 -1.70
N ASN A 172 -12.92 -14.79 -1.30
CA ASN A 172 -12.60 -15.12 0.09
C ASN A 172 -12.79 -13.92 1.03
N MET A 173 -12.41 -12.71 0.62
CA MET A 173 -12.61 -11.50 1.42
C MET A 173 -14.11 -11.19 1.60
N SER A 174 -14.91 -11.33 0.53
CA SER A 174 -16.37 -11.21 0.63
C SER A 174 -16.95 -12.24 1.61
N ALA A 175 -16.52 -13.51 1.55
CA ALA A 175 -16.94 -14.55 2.50
C ALA A 175 -16.51 -14.27 3.96
N GLU A 176 -15.41 -13.53 4.17
CA GLU A 176 -14.95 -13.05 5.47
C GLU A 176 -15.70 -11.79 5.96
N GLY A 177 -16.65 -11.28 5.17
CA GLY A 177 -17.41 -10.06 5.47
C GLY A 177 -16.64 -8.76 5.17
N ILE A 178 -15.55 -8.83 4.40
CA ILE A 178 -14.80 -7.67 3.93
C ILE A 178 -15.39 -7.22 2.60
N ALA A 179 -16.13 -6.11 2.61
CA ALA A 179 -16.89 -5.65 1.45
C ALA A 179 -16.01 -5.39 0.22
N GLN A 180 -16.48 -5.85 -0.94
CA GLN A 180 -15.86 -5.68 -2.25
C GLN A 180 -16.75 -4.78 -3.12
N VAL A 181 -16.31 -3.56 -3.41
CA VAL A 181 -17.05 -2.59 -4.23
C VAL A 181 -16.29 -2.31 -5.51
N ALA A 182 -16.93 -2.49 -6.67
CA ALA A 182 -16.34 -2.16 -7.96
C ALA A 182 -17.00 -0.93 -8.58
N VAL A 183 -16.18 -0.05 -9.14
CA VAL A 183 -16.60 1.14 -9.89
C VAL A 183 -15.94 1.07 -11.26
N VAL A 184 -16.70 0.67 -12.28
CA VAL A 184 -16.22 0.56 -13.65
C VAL A 184 -16.37 1.92 -14.33
N MET A 185 -15.22 2.50 -14.67
CA MET A 185 -15.12 3.87 -15.18
C MET A 185 -14.43 3.91 -16.54
N GLY A 186 -14.48 2.80 -17.29
CA GLY A 186 -13.91 2.63 -18.62
C GLY A 186 -13.96 1.18 -19.07
N SER A 187 -12.96 0.76 -19.85
CA SER A 187 -12.92 -0.61 -20.36
C SER A 187 -12.67 -1.61 -19.23
N CYS A 188 -13.34 -2.75 -19.30
CA CYS A 188 -13.15 -3.91 -18.43
C CYS A 188 -13.31 -5.19 -19.26
N THR A 189 -12.19 -5.68 -19.81
CA THR A 189 -12.19 -6.76 -20.81
C THR A 189 -11.56 -8.05 -20.29
N ALA A 190 -12.02 -9.18 -20.82
CA ALA A 190 -11.50 -10.53 -20.57
C ALA A 190 -11.42 -10.85 -19.08
N GLY A 191 -10.25 -11.24 -18.57
CA GLY A 191 -10.10 -11.54 -17.15
C GLY A 191 -10.53 -10.38 -16.25
N GLY A 192 -10.30 -9.13 -16.66
CA GLY A 192 -10.66 -7.96 -15.86
C GLY A 192 -12.16 -7.87 -15.54
N ALA A 193 -13.01 -8.45 -16.40
CA ALA A 193 -14.47 -8.46 -16.25
C ALA A 193 -14.94 -9.12 -14.96
N TYR A 194 -14.13 -10.02 -14.37
CA TYR A 194 -14.47 -10.65 -13.10
C TYR A 194 -14.30 -9.72 -11.89
N VAL A 195 -13.53 -8.62 -11.98
CA VAL A 195 -13.42 -7.66 -10.88
C VAL A 195 -14.79 -7.07 -10.51
N PRO A 196 -15.57 -6.52 -11.46
CA PRO A 196 -16.93 -6.08 -11.17
C PRO A 196 -17.93 -7.24 -11.00
N ALA A 197 -17.82 -8.32 -11.79
CA ALA A 197 -18.78 -9.42 -11.70
C ALA A 197 -18.71 -10.23 -10.39
N MET A 198 -17.60 -10.15 -9.65
CA MET A 198 -17.41 -10.80 -8.35
C MET A 198 -17.33 -9.81 -7.18
N ALA A 199 -17.65 -8.53 -7.42
CA ALA A 199 -17.83 -7.57 -6.34
C ALA A 199 -19.20 -7.78 -5.66
N ASP A 200 -19.31 -7.41 -4.39
CA ASP A 200 -20.60 -7.45 -3.67
C ASP A 200 -21.57 -6.40 -4.23
N GLN A 201 -21.03 -5.27 -4.68
CA GLN A 201 -21.75 -4.25 -5.43
C GLN A 201 -20.87 -3.64 -6.52
N SER A 202 -21.47 -3.43 -7.70
CA SER A 202 -20.82 -2.97 -8.92
C SER A 202 -21.54 -1.75 -9.50
N ILE A 203 -20.78 -0.70 -9.78
CA ILE A 203 -21.24 0.57 -10.35
C ILE A 203 -20.64 0.74 -11.74
N MET A 204 -21.44 1.13 -12.73
CA MET A 204 -20.97 1.42 -14.09
C MET A 204 -21.29 2.85 -14.54
N VAL A 205 -20.29 3.54 -15.10
CA VAL A 205 -20.51 4.86 -15.73
C VAL A 205 -21.12 4.69 -17.12
N LYS A 206 -22.28 5.29 -17.36
CA LYS A 206 -23.03 5.21 -18.61
C LYS A 206 -22.25 5.81 -19.80
N ASN A 207 -22.37 5.19 -20.98
CA ASN A 207 -21.72 5.61 -22.22
C ASN A 207 -20.18 5.70 -22.11
N GLN A 208 -19.58 4.96 -21.16
CA GLN A 208 -18.16 5.05 -20.86
C GLN A 208 -17.61 3.71 -20.37
N ALA A 209 -18.30 3.08 -19.43
CA ALA A 209 -17.92 1.81 -18.85
C ALA A 209 -18.41 0.66 -19.73
N THR A 210 -17.52 -0.31 -19.96
CA THR A 210 -17.88 -1.54 -20.66
C THR A 210 -17.31 -2.76 -19.95
N ILE A 211 -18.11 -3.82 -19.86
CA ILE A 211 -17.70 -5.12 -19.30
C ILE A 211 -17.94 -6.19 -20.37
N PHE A 212 -16.93 -6.99 -20.69
CA PHE A 212 -17.12 -8.17 -21.55
C PHE A 212 -15.95 -9.15 -21.43
N LEU A 213 -16.23 -10.45 -21.57
CA LEU A 213 -15.19 -11.49 -21.64
C LEU A 213 -14.41 -11.44 -22.96
N ALA A 214 -15.06 -11.01 -24.04
CA ALA A 214 -14.45 -10.84 -25.35
C ALA A 214 -14.95 -9.51 -25.93
N GLY A 215 -14.03 -8.57 -26.20
CA GLY A 215 -14.42 -7.29 -26.79
C GLY A 215 -14.82 -7.41 -28.26
N PRO A 216 -15.38 -6.34 -28.86
CA PRO A 216 -15.86 -6.36 -30.25
C PRO A 216 -14.87 -6.91 -31.29
N PRO A 217 -13.55 -6.61 -31.21
CA PRO A 217 -12.58 -7.19 -32.15
C PRO A 217 -12.54 -8.73 -32.10
N LEU A 218 -12.65 -9.31 -30.89
CA LEU A 218 -12.59 -10.76 -30.70
C LEU A 218 -13.93 -11.43 -31.08
N VAL A 219 -15.05 -10.79 -30.76
CA VAL A 219 -16.39 -11.25 -31.19
C VAL A 219 -16.47 -11.32 -32.71
N LYS A 220 -16.04 -10.26 -33.41
CA LYS A 220 -15.99 -10.23 -34.86
C LYS A 220 -15.08 -11.31 -35.44
N ALA A 221 -13.90 -11.52 -34.85
CA ALA A 221 -12.96 -12.54 -35.31
C ALA A 221 -13.50 -13.97 -35.12
N ALA A 222 -14.25 -14.22 -34.04
CA ALA A 222 -14.76 -15.55 -33.71
C ALA A 222 -16.08 -15.91 -34.42
N THR A 223 -16.96 -14.93 -34.64
CA THR A 223 -18.35 -15.17 -35.09
C THR A 223 -18.75 -14.42 -36.35
N GLY A 224 -17.99 -13.40 -36.75
CA GLY A 224 -18.36 -12.46 -37.81
C GLY A 224 -19.32 -11.35 -37.38
N GLU A 225 -19.85 -11.39 -36.16
CA GLU A 225 -20.76 -10.37 -35.64
C GLU A 225 -20.05 -9.01 -35.48
N VAL A 226 -20.73 -7.94 -35.92
CA VAL A 226 -20.24 -6.56 -35.78
C VAL A 226 -21.16 -5.84 -34.81
N VAL A 227 -20.63 -5.56 -33.62
CA VAL A 227 -21.34 -4.92 -32.51
C VAL A 227 -20.44 -3.85 -31.90
N THR A 228 -21.02 -2.76 -31.40
CA THR A 228 -20.24 -1.74 -30.69
C THR A 228 -19.93 -2.18 -29.26
N ALA A 229 -18.96 -1.52 -28.60
CA ALA A 229 -18.62 -1.85 -27.21
C ALA A 229 -19.77 -1.55 -26.23
N GLU A 230 -20.57 -0.51 -26.49
CA GLU A 230 -21.73 -0.14 -25.67
C GLU A 230 -22.88 -1.13 -25.85
N GLU A 231 -23.15 -1.57 -27.09
CA GLU A 231 -24.19 -2.59 -27.36
C GLU A 231 -23.82 -3.97 -26.82
N LEU A 232 -22.52 -4.30 -26.82
CA LEU A 232 -22.04 -5.61 -26.35
C LEU A 232 -22.06 -5.73 -24.83
N GLY A 233 -21.70 -4.67 -24.11
CA GLY A 233 -21.47 -4.73 -22.67
C GLY A 233 -21.40 -3.37 -21.99
N GLY A 234 -22.17 -2.40 -22.48
CA GLY A 234 -22.29 -1.09 -21.87
C GLY A 234 -23.06 -1.10 -20.55
N ALA A 235 -23.16 0.06 -19.92
CA ALA A 235 -23.82 0.18 -18.62
C ALA A 235 -25.31 -0.19 -18.68
N ASP A 236 -26.02 0.19 -19.75
CA ASP A 236 -27.44 -0.16 -19.91
C ASP A 236 -27.64 -1.68 -20.07
N VAL A 237 -26.73 -2.38 -20.77
CA VAL A 237 -26.77 -3.85 -20.90
C VAL A 237 -26.63 -4.52 -19.53
N HIS A 238 -25.69 -4.05 -18.71
CA HIS A 238 -25.38 -4.71 -17.44
C HIS A 238 -26.28 -4.34 -16.27
N THR A 239 -26.93 -3.18 -16.31
CA THR A 239 -27.84 -2.73 -15.24
C THR A 239 -29.32 -2.96 -15.55
N ARG A 240 -29.70 -3.12 -16.83
CA ARG A 240 -31.11 -3.35 -17.22
C ARG A 240 -31.42 -4.77 -17.67
N VAL A 241 -30.44 -5.47 -18.25
CA VAL A 241 -30.67 -6.77 -18.91
C VAL A 241 -30.02 -7.91 -18.15
N SER A 242 -28.69 -7.88 -17.99
CA SER A 242 -27.95 -9.02 -17.44
C SER A 242 -27.81 -9.03 -15.92
N GLY A 243 -27.84 -7.86 -15.27
CA GLY A 243 -27.64 -7.75 -13.82
C GLY A 243 -26.20 -7.97 -13.35
N VAL A 244 -25.21 -7.84 -14.25
CA VAL A 244 -23.77 -7.90 -13.88
C VAL A 244 -23.33 -6.66 -13.08
N ALA A 245 -24.06 -5.55 -13.22
CA ALA A 245 -23.85 -4.35 -12.44
C ALA A 245 -25.16 -3.92 -11.75
N ASP A 246 -25.03 -3.36 -10.56
CA ASP A 246 -26.17 -3.03 -9.69
C ASP A 246 -26.59 -1.56 -9.84
N HIS A 247 -25.63 -0.69 -10.16
CA HIS A 247 -25.85 0.75 -10.20
C HIS A 247 -25.34 1.37 -11.51
N VAL A 248 -26.14 2.27 -12.07
CA VAL A 248 -25.73 3.10 -13.21
C VAL A 248 -25.40 4.51 -12.73
N ALA A 249 -24.26 5.04 -13.18
CA ALA A 249 -23.81 6.40 -12.90
C ALA A 249 -23.74 7.23 -14.18
N GLU A 250 -24.03 8.52 -14.08
CA GLU A 250 -24.05 9.43 -15.24
C GLU A 250 -22.66 9.93 -15.64
N ASN A 251 -21.71 9.91 -14.70
CA ASN A 251 -20.32 10.31 -14.90
C ASN A 251 -19.46 9.80 -13.74
N ASP A 252 -18.15 10.01 -13.83
CA ASP A 252 -17.17 9.61 -12.81
C ASP A 252 -17.53 10.15 -11.41
N ALA A 253 -17.91 11.43 -11.28
CA ALA A 253 -18.21 12.01 -9.97
C ALA A 253 -19.47 11.40 -9.34
N HIS A 254 -20.52 11.14 -10.14
CA HIS A 254 -21.72 10.44 -9.68
C HIS A 254 -21.37 9.01 -9.21
N ALA A 255 -20.55 8.27 -9.97
CA ALA A 255 -20.14 6.92 -9.61
C ALA A 255 -19.40 6.86 -8.26
N LEU A 256 -18.51 7.83 -8.02
CA LEU A 256 -17.79 7.94 -6.75
C LEU A 256 -18.73 8.33 -5.60
N GLY A 257 -19.76 9.15 -5.84
CA GLY A 257 -20.81 9.44 -4.87
C GLY A 257 -21.62 8.21 -4.46
N ILE A 258 -21.97 7.34 -5.43
CA ILE A 258 -22.63 6.06 -5.14
C ILE A 258 -21.68 5.16 -4.33
N ALA A 259 -20.41 5.04 -4.72
CA ALA A 259 -19.44 4.24 -3.97
C ALA A 259 -19.29 4.71 -2.51
N ARG A 260 -19.27 6.03 -2.27
CA ARG A 260 -19.27 6.59 -0.91
C ARG A 260 -20.52 6.18 -0.12
N THR A 261 -21.68 6.17 -0.76
CA THR A 261 -22.95 5.75 -0.14
C THR A 261 -22.88 4.28 0.28
N ILE A 262 -22.46 3.40 -0.63
CA ILE A 262 -22.29 1.96 -0.36
C ILE A 262 -21.35 1.74 0.84
N ILE A 263 -20.21 2.43 0.87
CA ILE A 263 -19.25 2.32 1.99
C ILE A 263 -19.86 2.83 3.30
N GLY A 264 -20.65 3.90 3.26
CA GLY A 264 -21.39 4.42 4.42
C GLY A 264 -22.33 3.37 5.03
N ASP A 265 -23.00 2.61 4.16
CA ASP A 265 -24.07 1.67 4.52
C ASP A 265 -23.59 0.27 4.91
N LEU A 266 -22.27 0.02 4.98
CA LEU A 266 -21.71 -1.30 5.31
C LEU A 266 -22.09 -1.82 6.72
N ASN A 267 -22.65 -0.97 7.59
CA ASN A 267 -23.06 -1.33 8.96
C ASN A 267 -21.97 -2.05 9.79
N GLN A 268 -20.71 -1.70 9.56
CA GLN A 268 -19.58 -2.22 10.34
C GLN A 268 -19.09 -1.16 11.33
N VAL A 269 -18.49 -1.58 12.44
CA VAL A 269 -17.83 -0.66 13.38
C VAL A 269 -16.48 -1.25 13.75
N LYS A 270 -15.39 -0.52 13.46
CA LYS A 270 -14.04 -0.94 13.85
C LYS A 270 -13.95 -0.97 15.38
N ARG A 271 -13.62 -2.12 15.93
CA ARG A 271 -13.32 -2.30 17.36
C ARG A 271 -11.83 -2.53 17.51
N HIS A 272 -11.23 -1.91 18.52
CA HIS A 272 -9.84 -2.14 18.88
C HIS A 272 -9.77 -2.55 20.34
N ASP A 273 -9.03 -3.61 20.64
CA ASP A 273 -8.83 -4.11 22.00
C ASP A 273 -7.55 -3.55 22.64
N LEU A 274 -7.04 -2.44 22.10
CA LEU A 274 -5.83 -1.77 22.57
C LEU A 274 -6.17 -0.69 23.60
N ASP A 275 -5.33 -0.57 24.64
CA ASP A 275 -5.31 0.58 25.56
C ASP A 275 -4.78 1.82 24.83
N ILE A 276 -5.61 2.49 24.02
CA ILE A 276 -5.24 3.72 23.29
C ILE A 276 -5.33 4.92 24.24
N ARG A 277 -4.31 5.77 24.22
CA ARG A 277 -4.26 7.02 25.01
C ARG A 277 -4.33 8.26 24.11
N PRO A 278 -4.62 9.45 24.64
CA PRO A 278 -4.49 10.69 23.89
C PRO A 278 -3.07 10.81 23.29
N PRO A 279 -2.93 11.04 21.97
CA PRO A 279 -1.64 11.22 21.33
C PRO A 279 -0.85 12.37 21.95
N LYS A 280 0.46 12.20 22.10
CA LYS A 280 1.39 13.30 22.40
C LYS A 280 2.43 13.40 21.30
N ALA A 281 2.79 14.61 20.88
CA ALA A 281 3.93 14.77 19.97
C ALA A 281 5.24 14.30 20.67
N PRO A 282 6.23 13.80 19.91
CA PRO A 282 7.58 13.63 20.42
C PRO A 282 8.16 14.96 20.94
N LEU A 283 9.11 14.92 21.87
CA LEU A 283 9.78 16.12 22.41
C LEU A 283 10.77 16.74 21.41
N TYR A 284 11.21 15.97 20.42
CA TYR A 284 12.21 16.37 19.44
C TYR A 284 11.64 16.34 18.04
N ASP A 285 12.11 17.24 17.18
CA ASP A 285 11.63 17.36 15.81
C ASP A 285 12.02 16.12 14.98
N ALA A 286 11.05 15.57 14.25
CA ALA A 286 11.25 14.44 13.34
C ALA A 286 12.25 14.77 12.23
N GLU A 287 12.38 16.03 11.81
CA GLU A 287 13.39 16.45 10.83
C GLU A 287 14.83 16.27 11.31
N GLU A 288 15.06 16.15 12.62
CA GLU A 288 16.40 15.92 13.15
C GLU A 288 16.93 14.53 12.79
N ILE A 289 16.05 13.58 12.41
CA ILE A 289 16.43 12.28 11.87
C ILE A 289 17.39 12.45 10.68
N TYR A 290 17.23 13.52 9.89
CA TYR A 290 18.11 13.80 8.75
C TYR A 290 19.59 13.89 9.15
N GLY A 291 19.90 14.45 10.33
CA GLY A 291 21.28 14.56 10.79
C GLY A 291 21.77 13.41 11.68
N ILE A 292 20.87 12.53 12.13
CA ILE A 292 21.21 11.37 12.98
C ILE A 292 21.73 10.19 12.15
N VAL A 293 21.03 9.85 11.06
CA VAL A 293 21.41 8.70 10.22
C VAL A 293 22.70 9.03 9.48
N SER A 294 23.73 8.19 9.65
CA SER A 294 25.02 8.48 9.02
C SER A 294 24.97 8.33 7.50
N GLU A 295 25.62 9.25 6.78
CA GLU A 295 25.87 9.10 5.34
C GLU A 295 26.74 7.87 5.00
N ASP A 296 27.57 7.44 5.96
CA ASP A 296 28.37 6.21 5.85
C ASP A 296 27.60 5.08 6.55
N PRO A 297 27.05 4.10 5.80
CA PRO A 297 26.26 3.02 6.38
C PRO A 297 27.01 2.15 7.40
N LYS A 298 28.35 2.25 7.44
CA LYS A 298 29.20 1.51 8.39
C LYS A 298 29.39 2.25 9.71
N LYS A 299 29.09 3.55 9.78
CA LYS A 299 29.24 4.32 11.01
C LYS A 299 28.04 4.07 11.93
N PRO A 300 28.25 3.56 13.15
CA PRO A 300 27.16 3.35 14.09
C PRO A 300 26.61 4.70 14.58
N PHE A 301 25.33 4.69 14.94
CA PHE A 301 24.66 5.74 15.68
C PHE A 301 23.75 5.08 16.73
N ASP A 302 23.38 5.81 17.78
CA ASP A 302 22.45 5.28 18.78
C ASP A 302 21.01 5.34 18.27
N VAL A 303 20.41 4.17 18.02
CA VAL A 303 19.04 4.06 17.49
C VAL A 303 17.98 4.64 18.43
N ARG A 304 18.29 4.80 19.72
CA ARG A 304 17.40 5.50 20.67
C ARG A 304 17.10 6.92 20.24
N GLN A 305 18.03 7.58 19.55
CA GLN A 305 17.81 8.94 19.03
C GLN A 305 16.77 8.96 17.90
N ILE A 306 16.59 7.86 17.15
CA ILE A 306 15.47 7.71 16.21
C ILE A 306 14.17 7.46 16.98
N ILE A 307 14.18 6.55 17.95
CA ILE A 307 13.01 6.22 18.78
C ILE A 307 12.44 7.50 19.43
N ALA A 308 13.30 8.34 20.00
CA ALA A 308 12.91 9.59 20.65
C ALA A 308 12.16 10.58 19.73
N ARG A 309 12.28 10.45 18.42
CA ARG A 309 11.68 11.34 17.40
C ARG A 309 10.43 10.75 16.75
N ILE A 310 10.05 9.53 17.10
CA ILE A 310 8.87 8.85 16.53
C ILE A 310 7.84 8.44 17.59
N VAL A 311 8.22 8.34 18.86
CA VAL A 311 7.32 7.93 19.95
C VAL A 311 6.75 9.12 20.71
N ASP A 312 5.52 8.96 21.20
CA ASP A 312 4.78 9.97 21.92
C ASP A 312 5.56 10.47 23.14
N GLY A 313 5.76 11.79 23.26
CA GLY A 313 6.49 12.40 24.37
C GLY A 313 7.95 11.94 24.52
N SER A 314 8.54 11.31 23.48
CA SER A 314 9.87 10.70 23.55
C SER A 314 10.02 9.71 24.73
N GLU A 315 8.89 9.12 25.13
CA GLU A 315 8.74 8.21 26.25
C GLU A 315 9.02 6.75 25.80
N PHE A 316 10.02 6.11 26.40
CA PHE A 316 10.45 4.75 26.07
C PHE A 316 10.88 3.96 27.31
N ASP A 317 10.16 2.88 27.62
CA ASP A 317 10.52 1.96 28.70
C ASP A 317 11.37 0.81 28.14
N GLU A 318 12.69 0.99 28.20
CA GLU A 318 13.64 0.02 27.64
C GLU A 318 13.64 -1.30 28.42
N PHE A 319 13.50 -2.41 27.70
CA PHE A 319 13.59 -3.76 28.22
C PHE A 319 15.03 -4.28 28.12
N LYS A 320 15.56 -4.84 29.22
CA LYS A 320 16.93 -5.37 29.30
C LYS A 320 17.98 -4.38 28.74
N PRO A 321 18.06 -3.13 29.25
CA PRO A 321 18.96 -2.10 28.69
C PRO A 321 20.45 -2.48 28.77
N LEU A 322 20.83 -3.36 29.71
CA LEU A 322 22.23 -3.76 29.93
C LEU A 322 22.61 -5.13 29.32
N TYR A 323 21.68 -5.83 28.67
CA TYR A 323 21.89 -7.17 28.08
C TYR A 323 21.60 -7.14 26.58
N GLY A 324 22.46 -7.75 25.76
CA GLY A 324 22.28 -7.77 24.30
C GLY A 324 22.14 -6.37 23.69
N GLN A 325 23.02 -5.42 24.08
CA GLN A 325 22.86 -3.97 23.81
C GLN A 325 22.88 -3.58 22.33
N THR A 326 23.27 -4.49 21.43
CA THR A 326 23.19 -4.29 19.98
C THR A 326 21.77 -4.48 19.43
N LEU A 327 20.81 -4.89 20.27
CA LEU A 327 19.39 -4.85 19.99
C LEU A 327 18.67 -4.08 21.11
N VAL A 328 18.14 -2.91 20.76
CA VAL A 328 17.32 -2.10 21.65
C VAL A 328 15.89 -2.62 21.57
N THR A 329 15.30 -2.93 22.72
CA THR A 329 13.88 -3.33 22.79
C THR A 329 13.19 -2.57 23.91
N GLY A 330 11.92 -2.25 23.75
CA GLY A 330 11.19 -1.52 24.78
C GLY A 330 9.80 -1.12 24.35
N PHE A 331 9.02 -0.66 25.33
CA PHE A 331 7.63 -0.26 25.12
C PHE A 331 7.53 1.24 24.94
N ALA A 332 6.65 1.66 24.03
CA ALA A 332 6.37 3.06 23.76
C ALA A 332 4.91 3.25 23.34
N ARG A 333 4.57 4.47 22.94
CA ARG A 333 3.32 4.77 22.23
C ARG A 333 3.62 5.54 20.96
N ILE A 334 2.85 5.31 19.91
CA ILE A 334 2.88 6.09 18.67
C ILE A 334 1.45 6.49 18.35
N PHE A 335 1.18 7.79 18.33
CA PHE A 335 -0.16 8.34 18.14
C PHE A 335 -1.18 7.73 19.12
N GLY A 336 -0.79 7.55 20.37
CA GLY A 336 -1.60 6.95 21.42
C GLY A 336 -1.60 5.41 21.48
N TYR A 337 -1.31 4.73 20.37
CA TYR A 337 -1.31 3.27 20.29
C TYR A 337 -0.10 2.68 21.04
N PRO A 338 -0.27 1.68 21.93
CA PRO A 338 0.85 1.00 22.57
C PRO A 338 1.63 0.19 21.52
N VAL A 339 2.96 0.26 21.57
CA VAL A 339 3.83 -0.49 20.66
C VAL A 339 5.02 -1.11 21.40
N GLY A 340 5.48 -2.26 20.93
CA GLY A 340 6.76 -2.85 21.28
C GLY A 340 7.76 -2.59 20.16
N ILE A 341 8.84 -1.88 20.46
CA ILE A 341 9.86 -1.52 19.47
C ILE A 341 11.03 -2.49 19.59
N ILE A 342 11.51 -2.97 18.44
CA ILE A 342 12.73 -3.79 18.30
C ILE A 342 13.63 -3.09 17.27
N ALA A 343 14.77 -2.59 17.71
CA ALA A 343 15.61 -1.70 16.92
C ALA A 343 17.08 -2.13 16.95
N ASN A 344 17.69 -2.30 15.77
CA ASN A 344 19.11 -2.66 15.70
C ASN A 344 19.99 -1.49 16.10
N ASN A 345 21.02 -1.79 16.89
CA ASN A 345 22.03 -0.84 17.36
C ASN A 345 23.46 -1.41 17.16
N GLY A 346 23.63 -2.27 16.17
CA GLY A 346 24.86 -3.00 15.85
C GLY A 346 24.63 -4.42 15.34
N ILE A 347 25.71 -5.20 15.26
CA ILE A 347 25.71 -6.62 14.89
C ILE A 347 24.98 -7.44 15.96
N LEU A 348 24.26 -8.49 15.56
CA LEU A 348 23.53 -9.35 16.50
C LEU A 348 24.43 -10.44 17.10
N PHE A 349 24.26 -10.68 18.40
CA PHE A 349 24.84 -11.80 19.14
C PHE A 349 23.72 -12.72 19.66
N SER A 350 24.08 -13.88 20.21
CA SER A 350 23.15 -14.78 20.92
C SER A 350 22.29 -14.03 21.94
N GLU A 351 22.91 -13.16 22.74
CA GLU A 351 22.23 -12.37 23.77
C GLU A 351 21.19 -11.42 23.16
N SER A 352 21.49 -10.85 21.99
CA SER A 352 20.57 -9.97 21.27
C SER A 352 19.35 -10.74 20.79
N ALA A 353 19.53 -11.94 20.24
CA ALA A 353 18.43 -12.77 19.77
C ALA A 353 17.56 -13.30 20.93
N LEU A 354 18.17 -13.80 22.00
CA LEU A 354 17.45 -14.22 23.21
C LEU A 354 16.70 -13.07 23.89
N LYS A 355 17.25 -11.85 23.84
CA LYS A 355 16.55 -10.63 24.28
C LYS A 355 15.33 -10.34 23.39
N GLY A 356 15.51 -10.40 22.07
CA GLY A 356 14.45 -10.18 21.09
C GLY A 356 13.31 -11.16 21.24
N ALA A 357 13.61 -12.47 21.31
CA ALA A 357 12.63 -13.53 21.47
C ALA A 357 11.75 -13.33 22.71
N HIS A 358 12.38 -13.17 23.89
CA HIS A 358 11.63 -12.90 25.13
C HIS A 358 10.80 -11.61 25.02
N PHE A 359 11.32 -10.56 24.38
CA PHE A 359 10.55 -9.33 24.20
C PHE A 359 9.32 -9.52 23.29
N VAL A 360 9.46 -10.29 22.21
CA VAL A 360 8.35 -10.67 21.33
C VAL A 360 7.31 -11.48 22.10
N GLU A 361 7.73 -12.46 22.91
CA GLU A 361 6.82 -13.24 23.76
C GLU A 361 5.96 -12.34 24.66
N LEU A 362 6.58 -11.32 25.29
CA LEU A 362 5.86 -10.35 26.12
C LEU A 362 4.87 -9.50 25.31
N CYS A 363 5.24 -9.07 24.11
CA CYS A 363 4.35 -8.28 23.25
C CYS A 363 3.17 -9.13 22.77
N CYS A 364 3.42 -10.36 22.34
CA CYS A 364 2.39 -11.32 21.93
C CYS A 364 1.43 -11.65 23.08
N GLN A 365 1.96 -11.90 24.29
CA GLN A 365 1.13 -12.16 25.49
C GLN A 365 0.18 -10.99 25.80
N ARG A 366 0.61 -9.77 25.52
CA ARG A 366 -0.12 -8.53 25.84
C ARG A 366 -0.90 -7.95 24.67
N ASN A 367 -0.92 -8.62 23.51
CA ASN A 367 -1.49 -8.11 22.26
C ASN A 367 -0.99 -6.71 21.87
N ILE A 368 0.33 -6.48 22.03
CA ILE A 368 0.96 -5.20 21.67
C ILE A 368 1.57 -5.31 20.26
N PRO A 369 1.20 -4.42 19.31
CA PRO A 369 1.82 -4.34 17.99
C PRO A 369 3.34 -4.17 18.05
N LEU A 370 4.05 -4.84 17.15
CA LEU A 370 5.51 -4.76 17.04
C LEU A 370 5.94 -3.78 15.94
N VAL A 371 6.94 -2.98 16.24
CA VAL A 371 7.61 -2.08 15.29
C VAL A 371 9.09 -2.46 15.20
N PHE A 372 9.54 -2.85 14.02
CA PHE A 372 10.93 -3.19 13.76
C PHE A 372 11.65 -2.03 13.07
N LEU A 373 12.72 -1.53 13.67
CA LEU A 373 13.63 -0.55 13.07
C LEU A 373 14.90 -1.27 12.62
N GLN A 374 14.94 -1.61 11.32
CA GLN A 374 16.00 -2.44 10.75
C GLN A 374 17.22 -1.60 10.36
N ASN A 375 18.34 -1.88 11.01
CA ASN A 375 19.68 -1.39 10.65
C ASN A 375 20.71 -2.47 10.98
N ILE A 376 20.68 -3.56 10.20
CA ILE A 376 21.39 -4.80 10.51
C ILE A 376 22.35 -5.19 9.39
N THR A 377 23.57 -5.55 9.78
CA THR A 377 24.62 -6.08 8.87
C THR A 377 24.75 -7.60 8.95
N GLY A 378 24.21 -8.22 10.00
CA GLY A 378 24.20 -9.67 10.20
C GLY A 378 24.43 -10.07 11.65
N PHE A 379 24.66 -11.37 11.86
CA PHE A 379 25.10 -11.93 13.14
C PHE A 379 26.63 -11.94 13.26
N MET A 380 27.13 -12.02 14.48
CA MET A 380 28.55 -12.21 14.74
C MET A 380 29.04 -13.55 14.20
N VAL A 381 30.25 -13.58 13.63
CA VAL A 381 30.84 -14.79 13.03
C VAL A 381 32.07 -15.25 13.80
N GLY A 382 32.31 -16.56 13.81
CA GLY A 382 33.56 -17.16 14.33
C GLY A 382 33.34 -18.41 15.17
N ARG A 383 34.37 -19.27 15.23
CA ARG A 383 34.31 -20.60 15.86
C ARG A 383 33.71 -20.59 17.27
N LYS A 384 34.05 -19.58 18.08
CA LYS A 384 33.53 -19.45 19.45
C LYS A 384 32.02 -19.22 19.47
N TYR A 385 31.51 -18.37 18.59
CA TYR A 385 30.08 -18.02 18.54
C TYR A 385 29.25 -19.17 17.96
N GLU A 386 29.76 -19.84 16.92
CA GLU A 386 29.14 -21.06 16.37
C GLU A 386 29.04 -22.17 17.42
N ALA A 387 30.15 -22.48 18.10
CA ALA A 387 30.15 -23.48 19.18
C ALA A 387 29.29 -23.06 20.39
N GLY A 388 29.10 -21.75 20.58
CA GLY A 388 28.22 -21.18 21.60
C GLY A 388 26.73 -21.30 21.28
N GLY A 389 26.35 -21.73 20.07
CA GLY A 389 24.96 -21.93 19.68
C GLY A 389 24.28 -20.71 19.06
N ILE A 390 25.03 -19.76 18.48
CA ILE A 390 24.46 -18.54 17.88
C ILE A 390 23.39 -18.84 16.82
N ALA A 391 23.52 -19.94 16.08
CA ALA A 391 22.51 -20.39 15.12
C ALA A 391 21.20 -20.82 15.80
N LYS A 392 21.28 -21.50 16.96
CA LYS A 392 20.12 -21.90 17.76
C LYS A 392 19.46 -20.67 18.38
N ASP A 393 20.26 -19.73 18.89
CA ASP A 393 19.72 -18.57 19.61
C ASP A 393 19.10 -17.55 18.65
N GLY A 394 19.61 -17.51 17.41
CA GLY A 394 19.04 -16.70 16.33
C GLY A 394 17.79 -17.29 15.67
N ALA A 395 17.56 -18.60 15.81
CA ALA A 395 16.35 -19.29 15.35
C ALA A 395 15.22 -19.16 16.37
#